data_AF-A0A0F9XCU4-F1
#
_entry.id   AF-A0A0F9XCU4-F1
#
_cell.length_a   1.000
_cell.length_b   1.000
_cell.length_c   1.000
_cell.angle_alpha   90.00
_cell.angle_beta   90.00
_cell.angle_gamma   90.00
#
_symmetry.space_group_name_H-M   'P 1'
#
loop_
_entity.id
_entity.type
_entity.pdbx_description
1 polymer ?
#
loop_
_entity_poly.entity_id
_entity_poly.type
_entity_poly.pdbx_seq_one_letter_code
_entity_poly.pdbx_strand_id
1 'polypeptide(L)'
;MAYEYETLKPQLLTDDGQRMFIQGRDEVLKLMPNRSDSVLMGRALDFFKAGDSWLKMACVDRMVEIGDLHEISGDNVVAQHRVFVRAR
;
A
#
# COMPACT_ATOMS: atom_id res chain seq x y z
N MET A 1 7.44 13.01 13.45
CA MET A 1 7.94 11.64 13.22
C MET A 1 7.85 11.39 11.73
N ALA A 2 8.95 10.96 11.12
CA ALA A 2 8.99 10.63 9.70
C ALA A 2 8.50 9.19 9.50
N TYR A 3 7.88 8.93 8.35
CA TYR A 3 7.49 7.58 7.95
C TYR A 3 8.72 6.80 7.49
N GLU A 4 8.94 5.60 8.05
CA GLU A 4 10.04 4.71 7.68
C GLU A 4 9.53 3.27 7.53
N TYR A 5 9.46 2.76 6.30
CA TYR A 5 8.90 1.44 5.99
C TYR A 5 9.57 0.30 6.77
N GLU A 6 10.91 0.31 6.86
CA GLU A 6 11.68 -0.74 7.54
C GLU A 6 11.34 -0.88 9.03
N THR A 7 10.92 0.22 9.69
CA THR A 7 10.51 0.19 11.10
C THR A 7 9.11 -0.40 11.30
N LEU A 8 8.25 -0.31 10.29
CA LEU A 8 6.85 -0.74 10.34
C LEU A 8 6.66 -2.15 9.78
N LYS A 9 7.55 -2.58 8.89
CA LYS A 9 7.53 -3.92 8.28
C LYS A 9 7.37 -5.06 9.29
N PRO A 10 8.04 -5.09 10.46
CA PRO A 10 7.84 -6.16 11.44
C PRO A 10 6.39 -6.26 11.94
N GLN A 11 5.67 -5.14 12.03
CA GLN A 11 4.28 -5.12 12.48
C GLN A 11 3.34 -5.77 11.46
N LEU A 12 3.67 -5.67 10.18
CA LEU A 12 2.93 -6.34 9.09
C LEU A 12 3.10 -7.85 9.12
N LEU A 13 4.20 -8.36 9.68
CA LEU A 13 4.52 -9.79 9.72
C LEU A 13 3.89 -10.53 10.91
N THR A 14 3.11 -9.82 11.73
CA THR A 14 2.28 -10.43 12.78
C THR A 14 1.01 -11.05 12.17
N ASP A 15 0.33 -11.94 12.89
CA ASP A 15 -0.92 -12.56 12.39
C ASP A 15 -2.01 -11.51 12.12
N ASP A 16 -2.20 -10.55 13.03
CA ASP A 16 -3.14 -9.45 12.85
C ASP A 16 -2.72 -8.51 11.71
N GLY A 17 -1.42 -8.22 11.59
CA GLY A 17 -0.86 -7.44 10.49
C GLY A 17 -1.08 -8.10 9.13
N GLN A 18 -0.90 -9.42 9.04
CA GLN A 18 -1.12 -10.20 7.81
C GLN A 18 -2.60 -10.23 7.43
N ARG A 19 -3.51 -10.42 8.39
CA ARG A 19 -4.96 -10.38 8.12
C ARG A 19 -5.39 -9.04 7.57
N MET A 20 -4.92 -7.95 8.18
CA MET A 20 -5.20 -6.59 7.71
C MET A 20 -4.60 -6.34 6.31
N PHE A 21 -3.35 -6.77 6.09
CA PHE A 21 -2.67 -6.65 4.82
C PHE A 21 -3.43 -7.37 3.69
N ILE A 22 -3.79 -8.64 3.89
CA ILE A 22 -4.50 -9.44 2.87
C ILE A 22 -5.85 -8.81 2.54
N GLN A 23 -6.62 -8.39 3.55
CA GLN A 23 -7.92 -7.75 3.32
C GLN A 23 -7.79 -6.45 2.52
N GLY A 24 -6.87 -5.56 2.90
CA GLY A 24 -6.67 -4.31 2.19
C GLY A 24 -6.10 -4.52 0.79
N ARG A 25 -5.15 -5.44 0.62
CA ARG A 25 -4.57 -5.82 -0.67
C ARG A 25 -5.66 -6.27 -1.64
N ASP A 26 -6.52 -7.19 -1.22
CA ASP A 26 -7.56 -7.73 -2.09
C ASP A 26 -8.56 -6.64 -2.52
N GLU A 27 -8.90 -5.72 -1.63
CA GLU A 27 -9.77 -4.57 -1.97
C GLU A 27 -9.09 -3.59 -2.93
N VAL A 28 -7.81 -3.27 -2.72
CA VAL A 28 -7.05 -2.40 -3.63
C VAL A 28 -6.94 -3.04 -5.03
N LEU A 29 -6.64 -4.34 -5.10
CA LEU A 29 -6.53 -5.05 -6.38
C LEU A 29 -7.87 -5.22 -7.10
N LYS A 30 -9.00 -5.34 -6.37
CA LYS A 30 -10.34 -5.36 -6.96
C LYS A 30 -10.70 -4.06 -7.68
N LEU A 31 -10.17 -2.92 -7.22
CA LEU A 31 -10.39 -1.61 -7.85
C LEU A 31 -9.54 -1.38 -9.09
N MET A 32 -8.49 -2.20 -9.26
CA MET A 32 -7.57 -2.14 -10.38
C MET A 32 -7.67 -3.44 -11.20
N PRO A 33 -8.85 -3.76 -11.76
CA PRO A 33 -9.03 -4.96 -12.56
C PRO A 33 -8.13 -4.96 -13.80
N ASN A 34 -7.84 -3.79 -14.36
CA ASN A 34 -7.01 -3.64 -15.55
C ASN A 34 -5.63 -3.08 -15.20
N ARG A 35 -4.66 -3.33 -16.08
CA ARG A 35 -3.30 -2.80 -15.94
C ARG A 35 -3.19 -1.28 -16.17
N SER A 36 -4.14 -0.71 -16.88
CA SER A 36 -4.23 0.74 -17.11
C SER A 36 -4.73 1.49 -15.89
N ASP A 37 -5.24 0.78 -14.88
CA ASP A 37 -5.81 1.40 -13.70
C ASP A 37 -4.68 1.86 -12.77
N SER A 38 -4.88 3.03 -12.18
CA SER A 38 -3.95 3.63 -11.23
C SER A 38 -4.66 4.00 -9.95
N VAL A 39 -3.98 3.88 -8.81
CA VAL A 39 -4.49 4.29 -7.50
C VAL A 39 -3.51 5.23 -6.83
N LEU A 40 -4.04 6.28 -6.20
CA LEU A 40 -3.26 7.17 -5.33
C LEU A 40 -3.07 6.50 -3.96
N MET A 41 -1.93 6.73 -3.32
CA MET A 41 -1.67 6.26 -1.96
C MET A 41 -2.82 6.61 -1.03
N GLY A 42 -3.20 7.89 -0.95
CA GLY A 42 -4.30 8.33 -0.08
C GLY A 42 -5.60 7.56 -0.32
N ARG A 43 -5.89 7.22 -1.58
CA ARG A 43 -7.07 6.41 -1.92
C ARG A 43 -6.90 4.95 -1.52
N ALA A 44 -5.70 4.37 -1.65
CA ALA A 44 -5.41 3.02 -1.20
C ALA A 44 -5.59 2.87 0.32
N LEU A 45 -5.23 3.89 1.12
CA LEU A 45 -5.38 3.88 2.58
C LEU A 45 -6.84 3.74 3.04
N ASP A 46 -7.81 4.24 2.26
CA ASP A 46 -9.24 4.16 2.58
C ASP A 46 -9.74 2.71 2.65
N PHE A 47 -9.08 1.78 1.96
CA PHE A 47 -9.49 0.37 1.90
C PHE A 47 -9.00 -0.47 3.08
N PHE A 48 -8.10 0.08 3.89
CA PHE A 48 -7.66 -0.55 5.12
C PHE A 48 -8.57 -0.11 6.28
N LYS A 49 -9.30 -1.08 6.84
CA LYS A 49 -10.28 -0.84 7.91
C LYS A 49 -9.66 -0.57 9.29
N ALA A 50 -8.42 -0.99 9.51
CA ALA A 50 -7.71 -0.89 10.77
C ALA A 50 -6.29 -0.33 10.56
N GLY A 51 -5.61 -0.02 11.66
CA GLY A 51 -4.26 0.54 11.65
C GLY A 51 -4.22 2.07 11.53
N ASP A 52 -3.11 2.65 11.96
CA ASP A 52 -2.82 4.06 11.70
C ASP A 52 -2.40 4.27 10.23
N SER A 53 -2.33 5.53 9.80
CA SER A 53 -1.99 5.87 8.42
C SER A 53 -0.62 5.35 8.00
N TRP A 54 0.36 5.24 8.91
CA TRP A 54 1.69 4.74 8.57
C TRP A 54 1.69 3.23 8.36
N LEU A 55 0.99 2.47 9.21
CA LEU A 55 0.86 1.03 9.05
C LEU A 55 0.12 0.70 7.74
N LYS A 56 -0.90 1.49 7.38
CA LYS A 56 -1.59 1.38 6.10
C LYS A 56 -0.67 1.70 4.91
N MET A 57 0.15 2.75 4.99
CA MET A 57 1.15 3.05 3.96
C MET A 57 2.18 1.92 3.84
N ALA A 58 2.61 1.33 4.96
CA ALA A 58 3.50 0.18 4.96
C ALA A 58 2.84 -1.06 4.30
N CYS A 59 1.53 -1.24 4.44
CA CYS A 59 0.83 -2.28 3.68
C CYS A 59 0.94 -2.03 2.17
N VAL A 60 0.75 -0.79 1.71
CA VAL A 60 0.87 -0.44 0.28
C VAL A 60 2.31 -0.63 -0.21
N ASP A 61 3.31 -0.21 0.58
CA ASP A 61 4.71 -0.42 0.24
C ASP A 61 5.09 -1.91 0.21
N ARG A 62 4.47 -2.73 1.07
CA ARG A 62 4.61 -4.17 1.01
C ARG A 62 4.03 -4.76 -0.28
N MET A 63 2.92 -4.23 -0.81
CA MET A 63 2.38 -4.63 -2.11
C MET A 63 3.35 -4.32 -3.25
N VAL A 64 4.10 -3.21 -3.17
CA VAL A 64 5.16 -2.90 -4.13
C VAL A 64 6.33 -3.88 -3.99
N GLU A 65 6.77 -4.16 -2.76
CA GLU A 65 7.89 -5.07 -2.49
C GLU A 65 7.63 -6.49 -3.02
N ILE A 66 6.40 -7.01 -2.89
CA ILE A 66 6.03 -8.35 -3.38
C ILE A 66 5.64 -8.38 -4.86
N GLY A 67 5.53 -7.21 -5.51
CA GLY A 67 5.23 -7.11 -6.93
C GLY A 67 3.75 -7.21 -7.29
N ASP A 68 2.84 -6.82 -6.38
CA ASP A 68 1.41 -6.62 -6.70
C ASP A 68 1.16 -5.23 -7.31
N LEU A 69 1.94 -4.23 -6.89
CA LEU A 69 1.89 -2.86 -7.38
C LEU A 69 3.23 -2.40 -7.91
N HIS A 70 3.20 -1.43 -8.81
CA HIS A 70 4.36 -0.69 -9.28
C HIS A 70 4.13 0.80 -9.04
N GLU A 71 5.06 1.45 -8.35
CA GLU A 71 5.02 2.90 -8.19
C GLU A 71 5.49 3.60 -9.46
N ILE A 72 4.74 4.62 -9.89
CA ILE A 72 5.07 5.46 -11.06
C ILE A 72 5.27 6.94 -10.71
N SER A 73 5.22 7.30 -9.43
CA SER A 73 5.59 8.64 -8.94
C SER A 73 7.11 8.85 -8.96
N GLY A 74 7.55 10.11 -9.10
CA GLY A 74 8.97 10.49 -9.01
C GLY A 74 9.46 10.76 -7.58
N ASP A 75 10.76 11.02 -7.44
CA ASP A 75 11.51 11.06 -6.17
C ASP A 75 11.13 12.19 -5.17
N ASN A 76 10.18 13.05 -5.51
CA ASN A 76 9.80 14.23 -4.70
C ASN A 76 8.28 14.38 -4.53
N VAL A 77 7.61 13.24 -4.39
CA VAL A 77 6.17 13.19 -4.17
C VAL A 77 5.90 12.86 -2.70
N VAL A 78 5.13 13.72 -2.02
CA VAL A 78 4.69 13.43 -0.66
C VAL A 78 3.93 12.10 -0.63
N ALA A 79 4.14 11.29 0.42
CA ALA A 79 3.71 9.89 0.45
C ALA A 79 2.24 9.69 0.03
N GLN A 80 1.33 10.56 0.50
CA GLN A 80 -0.10 10.50 0.19
C GLN A 80 -0.46 10.71 -1.30
N HIS A 81 0.41 11.35 -2.08
CA HIS A 81 0.22 11.63 -3.51
C HIS A 81 1.00 10.68 -4.42
N ARG A 82 1.66 9.65 -3.87
CA ARG A 82 2.29 8.58 -4.66
C ARG A 82 1.23 7.87 -5.50
N VAL A 83 1.60 7.48 -6.70
CA VAL A 83 0.71 6.84 -7.68
C VAL A 83 1.22 5.43 -7.95
N PHE A 84 0.31 4.46 -7.89
CA PHE A 84 0.60 3.06 -8.13
C PHE A 84 -0.24 2.52 -9.26
N VAL A 85 0.35 1.63 -10.07
CA VAL A 85 -0.32 0.82 -11.08
C VAL A 85 -0.20 -0.65 -10.70
N ARG A 86 -1.03 -1.52 -11.28
CA ARG A 86 -0.93 -2.96 -11.03
C ARG A 86 0.37 -3.51 -11.64
N ALA A 87 1.14 -4.24 -10.84
CA ALA A 87 2.28 -4.98 -11.36
C ALA A 87 1.78 -6.26 -12.05
N ARG A 88 2.36 -6.52 -13.24
CA ARG A 88 2.05 -7.58 -14.22
C ARG A 88 0.86 -8.50 -13.89
#